data_AF-A0A2H0H9U4-F1
#
_entry.id   AF-A0A2H0H9U4-F1
#
_cell.length_a   1.000
_cell.length_b   1.000
_cell.length_c   1.000
_cell.angle_alpha   90.00
_cell.angle_beta   90.00
_cell.angle_gamma   90.00
#
_symmetry.space_group_name_H-M   'P 1'
#
loop_
_entity.id
_entity.type
_entity.pdbx_description
1 polymer ?
#
loop_
_entity_poly.entity_id
_entity_poly.type
_entity_poly.pdbx_seq_one_letter_code
_entity_poly.pdbx_strand_id
1 'polypeptide(L)' 'MGCFEGAINANPEGIIMYFIYDANTLETVPWDTVVKHYMILKRYELSVEDLISTNWTVTYP' A
#
# COMPACT_ATOMS: atom_id res chain seq x y z
N MET A 1 -14.01 -15.53 -6.74
CA MET A 1 -13.52 -14.74 -5.59
C MET A 1 -12.00 -14.75 -5.68
N GLY A 2 -11.39 -13.61 -5.97
CA GLY A 2 -9.94 -13.49 -6.06
C GLY A 2 -9.29 -13.69 -4.70
N CYS A 3 -8.06 -14.21 -4.68
CA CYS A 3 -7.32 -14.44 -3.43
C CYS A 3 -7.11 -13.14 -2.61
N PHE A 4 -6.94 -12.00 -3.29
CA PHE A 4 -6.75 -10.70 -2.65
C PHE A 4 -8.03 -10.11 -2.09
N GLU A 5 -9.17 -10.24 -2.78
CA GLU A 5 -10.47 -9.78 -2.27
C GLU A 5 -10.83 -10.50 -0.96
N GLY A 6 -10.56 -11.81 -0.89
CA GLY A 6 -10.77 -12.59 0.33
C GLY A 6 -9.92 -12.10 1.50
N ALA A 7 -8.65 -11.75 1.24
CA ALA A 7 -7.76 -11.22 2.26
C ALA A 7 -8.18 -9.83 2.76
N ILE A 8 -8.62 -8.95 1.86
CA ILE A 8 -9.07 -7.60 2.22
C ILE A 8 -10.40 -7.66 2.99
N ASN A 9 -11.34 -8.49 2.54
CA ASN A 9 -12.63 -8.67 3.23
C ASN A 9 -12.51 -9.39 4.58
N ALA A 10 -11.41 -10.13 4.81
CA ALA A 10 -11.09 -10.70 6.12
C ALA A 10 -10.57 -9.65 7.11
N ASN A 11 -10.07 -8.50 6.63
CA ASN A 11 -9.71 -7.38 7.49
C ASN A 11 -11.00 -6.70 8.00
N PRO A 12 -11.16 -6.50 9.33
CA PRO A 12 -12.33 -5.79 9.88
C PRO A 12 -12.54 -4.38 9.32
N GLU A 13 -11.49 -3.70 8.86
CA GLU A 13 -11.60 -2.38 8.23
C GLU A 13 -11.93 -2.44 6.72
N GLY A 14 -11.81 -3.61 6.08
CA GLY A 14 -12.09 -3.78 4.65
C GLY A 14 -11.15 -3.01 3.72
N ILE A 15 -9.98 -2.60 4.21
CA ILE A 15 -8.99 -1.80 3.46
C ILE A 15 -7.65 -2.52 3.34
N ILE A 16 -6.94 -2.22 2.26
CA ILE A 16 -5.52 -2.54 2.05
C ILE A 16 -4.69 -1.26 2.04
N MET A 17 -3.53 -1.31 2.67
CA MET A 17 -2.57 -0.20 2.70
C MET A 17 -1.42 -0.46 1.73
N TYR A 18 -1.23 0.44 0.76
CA TYR A 18 -0.05 0.48 -0.09
C TYR A 18 0.89 1.59 0.37
N PHE A 19 2.15 1.24 0.57
CA PHE A 19 3.21 2.17 0.91
C PHE A 19 4.21 2.20 -0.26
N ILE A 20 4.42 3.39 -0.81
CA ILE A 20 5.38 3.62 -1.88
C ILE A 20 6.60 4.27 -1.28
N TYR A 21 7.76 3.70 -1.58
CA TYR A 21 9.06 4.14 -1.11
C TYR A 21 9.96 4.46 -2.30
N ASP A 22 10.92 5.36 -2.08
CA ASP A 22 12.01 5.55 -3.01
C ASP A 22 12.97 4.35 -2.94
N ALA A 23 13.33 3.79 -4.10
CA ALA A 23 14.15 2.58 -4.17
C ALA A 23 15.54 2.81 -3.56
N ASN A 24 16.16 3.95 -3.87
CA ASN A 24 17.48 4.29 -3.32
C ASN A 24 17.43 4.46 -1.80
N THR A 25 16.35 5.03 -1.27
CA THR A 25 16.14 5.16 0.18
C THR A 25 16.06 3.79 0.85
N LEU A 26 15.34 2.81 0.28
CA LEU A 26 15.26 1.45 0.85
C LEU A 26 16.59 0.69 0.77
N GLU A 27 17.41 0.94 -0.24
CA GLU A 27 18.70 0.28 -0.40
C GLU A 27 19.82 0.89 0.46
N THR A 28 19.73 2.20 0.75
CA THR A 28 20.81 2.94 1.42
C THR A 28 20.53 3.28 2.88
N VAL A 29 19.26 3.33 3.28
CA VAL A 29 18.85 3.71 4.64
C VAL A 29 18.39 2.48 5.42
N PRO A 30 18.88 2.26 6.65
CA PRO A 30 18.40 1.17 7.50
C PRO A 30 16.89 1.24 7.73
N TRP A 31 16.21 0.08 7.73
CA TRP A 31 14.76 0.00 7.86
C TRP A 31 14.22 0.70 9.12
N ASP A 32 14.90 0.56 10.27
CA ASP A 32 14.52 1.25 11.51
C ASP A 32 14.44 2.77 11.32
N THR A 33 15.38 3.34 10.56
CA THR A 33 15.40 4.78 10.23
C THR A 33 14.26 5.14 9.28
N VAL A 34 14.03 4.32 8.25
CA VAL A 34 12.93 4.51 7.28
C VAL A 34 11.58 4.57 8.01
N VAL A 35 11.32 3.64 8.92
CA VAL A 35 10.08 3.59 9.69
C VAL A 35 10.02 4.73 10.71
N LYS A 36 11.09 4.96 11.47
CA LYS A 36 11.15 6.00 12.51
C LYS A 36 10.92 7.40 11.94
N HIS A 37 11.45 7.68 10.76
CA HIS A 37 11.34 8.98 10.11
C HIS A 37 10.22 9.03 9.05
N TYR A 38 9.42 7.97 8.95
CA TYR A 38 8.30 7.87 8.02
C TYR A 38 8.68 8.25 6.58
N MET A 39 9.79 7.69 6.10
CA MET A 39 10.39 8.00 4.78
C MET A 39 9.63 7.34 3.63
N ILE A 40 8.33 7.62 3.56
CA ILE A 40 7.43 7.16 2.50
C ILE A 40 7.23 8.26 1.48
N LEU A 41 7.13 7.89 0.21
CA LEU A 41 6.73 8.81 -0.85
C LEU A 41 5.21 8.99 -0.85
N LYS A 42 4.47 7.90 -0.66
CA LYS A 42 3.00 7.92 -0.66
C LYS A 42 2.42 6.74 0.11
N ARG A 43 1.25 6.97 0.71
CA ARG A 43 0.37 5.93 1.25
C ARG A 43 -0.96 5.97 0.51
N TYR A 44 -1.48 4.81 0.16
CA TYR A 44 -2.86 4.62 -0.27
C TYR A 44 -3.57 3.68 0.68
N GLU A 45 -4.80 4.01 1.01
CA GLU A 45 -5.75 3.16 1.73
C GLU A 45 -6.90 2.92 0.77
N LEU A 46 -7.02 1.69 0.28
CA LEU A 46 -7.99 1.34 -0.75
C LEU A 46 -8.88 0.21 -0.24
N SER A 47 -10.18 0.36 -0.41
CA SER A 47 -11.13 -0.73 -0.26
C SER A 47 -11.16 -1.61 -1.52
N VAL A 48 -11.82 -2.77 -1.43
CA VAL A 48 -12.08 -3.60 -2.62
C VAL A 48 -12.89 -2.82 -3.67
N GLU A 49 -13.83 -1.98 -3.24
CA GLU A 49 -14.64 -1.16 -4.14
C GLU A 49 -13.80 -0.12 -4.87
N ASP A 50 -12.85 0.52 -4.18
CA ASP A 50 -11.92 1.47 -4.79
C ASP A 50 -11.06 0.77 -5.84
N LEU A 51 -10.53 -0.42 -5.53
CA LEU A 51 -9.74 -1.22 -6.48
C LEU A 51 -10.57 -1.65 -7.70
N ILE A 52 -11.82 -2.04 -7.52
CA ILE A 52 -12.71 -2.36 -8.64
C ILE A 52 -12.95 -1.12 -9.51
N SER A 53 -13.18 0.04 -8.89
CA SER A 53 -13.44 1.30 -9.61
C SER A 53 -12.26 1.77 -10.46
N THR A 54 -11.02 1.48 -10.04
CA THR A 54 -9.79 1.81 -10.75
C THR A 54 -9.33 0.69 -11.68
N ASN A 55 -10.14 -0.36 -11.86
CA ASN A 55 -9.76 -1.58 -12.58
C ASN A 55 -8.41 -2.13 -12.10
N TRP A 56 -8.25 -2.20 -10.78
CA TRP A 56 -7.07 -2.68 -10.05
C TRP A 56 -5.77 -1.93 -10.40
N THR A 57 -5.88 -0.71 -10.91
CA THR A 57 -4.74 0.11 -11.31
C THR A 57 -4.49 1.20 -10.29
N VAL A 58 -3.36 1.14 -9.59
CA VAL A 58 -2.91 2.18 -8.67
C VAL A 58 -1.97 3.12 -9.42
N THR A 59 -2.39 4.37 -9.60
CA THR A 59 -1.56 5.40 -10.23
C THR A 59 -0.70 6.11 -9.20
N TYR A 60 0.58 6.28 -9.52
CA TYR A 60 1.54 7.04 -8.74
C TYR A 60 2.23 8.03 -9.69
N PRO A 61 2.28 9.34 -9.37
CA PRO A 61 2.92 10.34 -10.21
C PRO A 61 4.45 10.20 -10.29
#